data_AF-A0A925DNN6-F1
#
_entry.id   AF-A0A925DNN6-F1
#
_cell.length_a   1.000
_cell.length_b   1.000
_cell.length_c   1.000
_cell.angle_alpha   90.00
_cell.angle_beta   90.00
_cell.angle_gamma   90.00
#
_symmetry.space_group_name_H-M   'P 1'
#
loop_
_entity.id
_entity.type
_entity.pdbx_description
1 polymer ?
#
loop_
_entity_poly.entity_id
_entity_poly.type
_entity_poly.pdbx_seq_one_letter_code
_entity_poly.pdbx_strand_id
1 'polypeptide(L)'
;MSTDDINPFMDEKDAEKFYDENKYSTLLVNTEEFSKKNKNRVKELVDLFVLGDRESKDEALKLIKEFEGKEILLEAVAQPEFLKHRAVLVAACWECGLDFSRFFDFFMYLTLSADYLVTLEAITVIESMEEKIPEEILKIAKEKLEEAIAKNDDKKILLEDLKAILEVKG
;
A
#
# COMPACT_ATOMS: atom_id res chain seq x y z
N MET A 1 25.62 -10.31 25.45
CA MET A 1 24.53 -11.19 24.99
C MET A 1 23.32 -10.79 25.85
N SER A 2 22.55 -9.75 25.51
CA SER A 2 21.61 -9.60 24.37
C SER A 2 20.69 -10.81 24.22
N THR A 3 19.42 -10.62 24.59
CA THR A 3 18.28 -10.59 23.66
C THR A 3 17.19 -9.69 24.25
N ASP A 4 16.37 -9.11 23.38
CA ASP A 4 15.06 -8.47 23.66
C ASP A 4 15.04 -6.94 23.77
N ASP A 5 15.68 -6.29 22.80
CA ASP A 5 15.23 -4.98 22.30
C ASP A 5 13.91 -5.17 21.54
N ILE A 6 12.80 -5.07 22.26
CA ILE A 6 11.46 -4.93 21.67
C ILE A 6 11.43 -3.55 20.99
N ASN A 7 11.49 -3.55 19.66
CA ASN A 7 11.36 -2.34 18.85
C ASN A 7 9.94 -1.72 19.08
N PRO A 8 9.85 -0.45 19.53
CA PRO A 8 8.60 0.21 19.90
C PRO A 8 7.92 0.83 18.67
N PHE A 9 7.59 0.00 17.67
CA PHE A 9 6.77 0.45 16.57
C PHE A 9 5.35 0.73 17.08
N MET A 10 5.09 2.02 17.32
CA MET A 10 3.80 2.72 17.33
C MET A 10 2.61 1.98 18.00
N ASP A 11 2.12 2.55 19.11
CA ASP A 11 0.86 2.16 19.76
C ASP A 11 -0.25 2.03 18.70
N GLU A 12 -1.06 0.96 18.73
CA GLU A 12 -2.17 0.71 17.79
C GLU A 12 -3.07 1.95 17.62
N LYS A 13 -3.13 2.80 18.65
CA LYS A 13 -3.88 4.07 18.68
C LYS A 13 -3.37 5.15 17.72
N ASP A 14 -2.09 5.13 17.36
CA ASP A 14 -1.54 6.11 16.42
C ASP A 14 -1.89 5.75 14.96
N ALA A 15 -2.11 4.46 14.65
CA ALA A 15 -2.56 4.00 13.34
C ALA A 15 -4.01 4.44 13.04
N GLU A 16 -4.89 4.40 14.04
CA GLU A 16 -6.28 4.85 13.94
C GLU A 16 -6.43 6.35 13.61
N LYS A 17 -5.41 7.16 13.91
CA LYS A 17 -5.44 8.61 13.65
C LYS A 17 -5.21 8.96 12.18
N PHE A 18 -4.60 8.05 11.42
CA PHE A 18 -4.26 8.24 10.00
C PHE A 18 -5.10 7.38 9.05
N TYR A 19 -5.72 6.32 9.57
CA TYR A 19 -6.74 5.55 8.89
C TYR A 19 -8.12 6.19 9.16
N ASP A 20 -8.59 7.04 8.26
CA ASP A 20 -10.01 7.37 8.25
C ASP A 20 -10.77 6.17 7.67
N GLU A 21 -11.04 5.20 8.53
CA GLU A 21 -11.86 4.03 8.24
C GLU A 21 -13.15 4.46 7.55
N ASN A 22 -13.76 5.57 7.97
CA ASN A 22 -15.01 6.05 7.39
C ASN A 22 -14.80 6.62 5.99
N LYS A 23 -13.69 7.32 5.67
CA LYS A 23 -13.44 7.85 4.32
C LYS A 23 -13.26 6.73 3.28
N TYR A 24 -12.49 5.70 3.62
CA TYR A 24 -12.29 4.55 2.73
C TYR A 24 -13.46 3.58 2.78
N SER A 25 -14.07 3.35 3.94
CA SER A 25 -15.30 2.56 4.06
C SER A 25 -16.47 3.22 3.32
N THR A 26 -16.62 4.54 3.33
CA THR A 26 -17.73 5.22 2.63
C THR A 26 -17.56 5.16 1.10
N LEU A 27 -16.34 5.07 0.58
CA LEU A 27 -16.09 4.74 -0.83
C LEU A 27 -16.45 3.27 -1.17
N LEU A 28 -16.45 2.39 -0.16
CA LEU A 28 -16.73 0.95 -0.27
C LEU A 28 -18.17 0.57 0.12
N VAL A 29 -18.94 1.50 0.72
CA VAL A 29 -20.32 1.26 1.16
C VAL A 29 -21.26 1.47 -0.03
N ASN A 30 -21.52 0.38 -0.76
CA ASN A 30 -22.81 0.24 -1.41
C ASN A 30 -23.31 -1.22 -1.32
N THR A 31 -24.19 -1.47 -0.34
CA THR A 31 -25.01 -2.68 -0.10
C THR A 31 -24.33 -3.91 0.53
N GLU A 32 -24.95 -4.48 1.57
CA GLU A 32 -24.47 -5.63 2.36
C GLU A 32 -24.23 -6.92 1.53
N GLU A 33 -24.90 -7.04 0.38
CA GLU A 33 -24.73 -8.13 -0.58
C GLU A 33 -23.46 -7.94 -1.45
N PHE A 34 -23.11 -6.68 -1.76
CA PHE A 34 -21.86 -6.29 -2.41
C PHE A 34 -20.67 -6.53 -1.49
N SER A 35 -20.80 -6.20 -0.19
CA SER A 35 -19.76 -6.42 0.83
C SER A 35 -19.40 -7.92 1.00
N LYS A 36 -20.37 -8.83 1.09
CA LYS A 36 -20.10 -10.28 1.17
C LYS A 36 -19.50 -10.84 -0.13
N LYS A 37 -20.02 -10.40 -1.28
CA LYS A 37 -19.51 -10.84 -2.59
C LYS A 37 -18.09 -10.34 -2.83
N ASN A 38 -17.77 -9.10 -2.44
CA ASN A 38 -16.42 -8.55 -2.54
C ASN A 38 -15.46 -9.21 -1.56
N LYS A 39 -15.87 -9.52 -0.33
CA LYS A 39 -15.01 -10.26 0.62
C LYS A 39 -14.55 -11.62 0.06
N ASN A 40 -15.44 -12.36 -0.61
CA ASN A 40 -15.06 -13.61 -1.26
C ASN A 40 -14.10 -13.38 -2.43
N ARG A 41 -14.35 -12.37 -3.27
CA ARG A 41 -13.48 -12.03 -4.40
C ARG A 41 -12.10 -11.56 -3.95
N VAL A 42 -12.02 -10.79 -2.87
CA VAL A 42 -10.76 -10.36 -2.25
C VAL A 42 -9.98 -11.59 -1.78
N LYS A 43 -10.64 -12.51 -1.08
CA LYS A 43 -10.00 -13.74 -0.60
C LYS A 43 -9.51 -14.62 -1.77
N GLU A 44 -10.32 -14.80 -2.80
CA GLU A 44 -9.94 -15.54 -4.02
C GLU A 44 -8.74 -14.88 -4.72
N LEU A 45 -8.74 -13.55 -4.84
CA LEU A 45 -7.63 -12.79 -5.41
C LEU A 45 -6.34 -12.96 -4.59
N VAL A 46 -6.44 -12.88 -3.26
CA VAL A 46 -5.30 -13.09 -2.37
C VAL A 46 -4.79 -14.53 -2.48
N ASP A 47 -5.69 -15.52 -2.49
CA ASP A 47 -5.33 -16.93 -2.66
C ASP A 47 -4.58 -17.14 -4.01
N LEU A 48 -5.02 -16.49 -5.10
CA LEU A 48 -4.32 -16.51 -6.39
C LEU A 48 -2.91 -15.89 -6.32
N PHE A 49 -2.75 -14.71 -5.71
CA PHE A 49 -1.44 -14.05 -5.63
C PHE A 49 -0.46 -14.74 -4.68
N VAL A 50 -0.97 -15.35 -3.62
CA VAL A 50 -0.15 -15.96 -2.57
C VAL A 50 0.18 -17.42 -2.88
N LEU A 51 -0.80 -18.20 -3.33
CA LEU A 51 -0.69 -19.64 -3.52
C LEU A 51 -0.52 -20.04 -4.98
N GLY A 52 -0.91 -19.17 -5.92
CA GLY A 52 -0.81 -19.41 -7.35
C GLY A 52 0.65 -19.52 -7.82
N ASP A 53 0.84 -20.31 -8.86
CA ASP A 53 2.08 -20.31 -9.62
C ASP A 53 2.21 -19.04 -10.47
N ARG A 54 3.34 -18.90 -11.17
CA ARG A 54 3.61 -17.72 -12.00
C ARG A 54 2.51 -17.48 -13.03
N GLU A 55 2.03 -18.52 -13.70
CA GLU A 55 0.99 -18.41 -14.74
C GLU A 55 -0.33 -17.90 -14.15
N SER A 56 -0.71 -18.43 -12.98
CA SER A 56 -1.90 -17.99 -12.25
C SER A 56 -1.82 -16.53 -11.82
N LYS A 57 -0.65 -16.07 -11.38
CA LYS A 57 -0.42 -14.66 -11.02
C LYS A 57 -0.47 -13.75 -12.24
N ASP A 58 0.18 -14.13 -13.33
CA ASP A 58 0.17 -13.38 -14.59
C ASP A 58 -1.28 -13.23 -15.11
N GLU A 59 -2.10 -14.28 -15.01
CA GLU A 59 -3.51 -14.22 -15.39
C GLU A 59 -4.33 -13.34 -14.42
N ALA A 60 -4.08 -13.41 -13.11
CA ALA A 60 -4.72 -12.54 -12.14
C ALA A 60 -4.43 -11.05 -12.43
N LEU A 61 -3.18 -10.70 -12.75
CA LEU A 61 -2.79 -9.34 -13.14
C LEU A 61 -3.53 -8.86 -14.40
N LYS A 62 -3.66 -9.72 -15.41
CA LYS A 62 -4.43 -9.40 -16.63
C LYS A 62 -5.89 -9.12 -16.33
N LEU A 63 -6.52 -9.97 -15.51
CA LEU A 63 -7.92 -9.78 -15.11
C LEU A 63 -8.11 -8.49 -14.32
N ILE A 64 -7.21 -8.19 -13.37
CA ILE A 64 -7.24 -6.91 -12.65
C ILE A 64 -7.17 -5.75 -13.63
N LYS A 65 -6.27 -5.80 -14.61
CA LYS A 65 -6.16 -4.74 -15.62
C LYS A 65 -7.42 -4.62 -16.49
N GLU A 66 -7.92 -5.74 -17.01
CA GLU A 66 -9.11 -5.79 -17.88
C GLU A 66 -10.35 -5.20 -17.21
N PHE A 67 -10.52 -5.46 -15.91
CA PHE A 67 -11.69 -5.02 -15.14
C PHE A 67 -11.44 -3.78 -14.27
N GLU A 68 -10.33 -3.06 -14.48
CA GLU A 68 -9.93 -1.87 -13.70
C GLU A 68 -9.96 -2.10 -12.17
N GLY A 69 -9.49 -3.27 -11.71
CA GLY A 69 -9.60 -3.75 -10.34
C GLY A 69 -8.69 -3.07 -9.29
N LYS A 70 -8.54 -1.74 -9.32
CA LYS A 70 -7.70 -1.02 -8.35
C LYS A 70 -8.26 -1.11 -6.93
N GLU A 71 -9.57 -0.93 -6.80
CA GLU A 71 -10.27 -0.91 -5.52
C GLU A 71 -10.21 -2.26 -4.81
N ILE A 72 -10.31 -3.37 -5.54
CA ILE A 72 -10.23 -4.71 -4.93
C ILE A 72 -8.81 -5.03 -4.45
N LEU A 73 -7.78 -4.55 -5.16
CA LEU A 73 -6.39 -4.66 -4.68
C LEU A 73 -6.17 -3.81 -3.42
N LEU A 74 -6.65 -2.56 -3.41
CA LEU A 74 -6.54 -1.68 -2.24
C LEU A 74 -7.29 -2.25 -1.03
N GLU A 75 -8.48 -2.81 -1.26
CA GLU A 75 -9.24 -3.52 -0.23
C GLU A 75 -8.41 -4.68 0.34
N ALA A 76 -7.81 -5.52 -0.51
CA ALA A 76 -6.96 -6.62 -0.08
C ALA A 76 -5.74 -6.14 0.74
N VAL A 77 -5.06 -5.08 0.31
CA VAL A 77 -3.90 -4.52 1.02
C VAL A 77 -4.30 -3.99 2.41
N ALA A 78 -5.47 -3.37 2.52
CA ALA A 78 -5.96 -2.77 3.76
C ALA A 78 -6.40 -3.80 4.81
N GLN A 79 -6.80 -5.02 4.40
CA GLN A 79 -7.29 -6.04 5.33
C GLN A 79 -6.21 -6.51 6.33
N PRO A 80 -6.46 -6.48 7.65
CA PRO A 80 -5.52 -6.98 8.66
C PRO A 80 -5.18 -8.46 8.51
N GLU A 81 -6.13 -9.28 8.04
CA GLU A 81 -5.95 -10.72 7.83
C GLU A 81 -4.87 -11.06 6.78
N PHE A 82 -4.51 -10.10 5.91
CA PHE A 82 -3.50 -10.28 4.86
C PHE A 82 -2.18 -9.56 5.14
N LEU A 83 -1.95 -9.06 6.37
CA LEU A 83 -0.71 -8.37 6.77
C LEU A 83 0.57 -9.13 6.35
N LYS A 84 0.62 -10.44 6.60
CA LYS A 84 1.77 -11.29 6.24
C LYS A 84 2.06 -11.40 4.74
N HIS A 85 1.07 -11.10 3.91
CA HIS A 85 1.14 -11.18 2.45
C HIS A 85 1.10 -9.81 1.79
N ARG A 86 1.11 -8.74 2.60
CA ARG A 86 0.86 -7.37 2.13
C ARG A 86 1.87 -6.92 1.08
N ALA A 87 3.15 -7.32 1.21
CA ALA A 87 4.15 -6.98 0.21
C ALA A 87 3.78 -7.52 -1.19
N VAL A 88 3.33 -8.78 -1.28
CA VAL A 88 2.87 -9.39 -2.55
C VAL A 88 1.66 -8.66 -3.12
N LEU A 89 0.72 -8.24 -2.26
CA LEU A 89 -0.47 -7.52 -2.69
C LEU A 89 -0.16 -6.08 -3.15
N VAL A 90 0.79 -5.41 -2.50
CA VAL A 90 1.27 -4.09 -2.92
C VAL A 90 2.05 -4.19 -4.23
N ALA A 91 2.86 -5.23 -4.41
CA ALA A 91 3.56 -5.48 -5.67
C ALA A 91 2.58 -5.62 -6.84
N ALA A 92 1.49 -6.37 -6.64
CA ALA A 92 0.44 -6.53 -7.65
C ALA A 92 -0.17 -5.19 -8.14
N CYS A 93 -0.15 -4.13 -7.31
CA CYS A 93 -0.62 -2.80 -7.72
C CYS A 93 0.23 -2.20 -8.84
N TRP A 94 1.57 -2.29 -8.79
CA TRP A 94 2.41 -1.79 -9.88
C TRP A 94 2.54 -2.80 -11.03
N GLU A 95 2.55 -4.10 -10.73
CA GLU A 95 2.68 -5.16 -11.74
C GLU A 95 1.47 -5.25 -12.69
N CYS A 96 0.26 -4.87 -12.23
CA CYS A 96 -0.93 -4.90 -13.08
C CYS A 96 -0.92 -3.79 -14.16
N GLY A 97 -0.04 -2.80 -14.03
CA GLY A 97 0.11 -1.69 -14.98
C GLY A 97 -1.14 -0.83 -15.10
N LEU A 98 -1.86 -0.63 -13.99
CA LEU A 98 -2.88 0.40 -13.82
C LEU A 98 -2.28 1.61 -13.09
N ASP A 99 -2.78 2.81 -13.34
CA ASP A 99 -2.32 4.00 -12.62
C ASP A 99 -3.03 4.17 -11.27
N PHE A 100 -2.21 4.26 -10.21
CA PHE A 100 -2.63 4.41 -8.82
C PHE A 100 -2.40 5.83 -8.27
N SER A 101 -2.07 6.83 -9.08
CA SER A 101 -1.81 8.21 -8.61
C SER A 101 -2.87 8.78 -7.66
N ARG A 102 -4.15 8.48 -7.91
CA ARG A 102 -5.28 8.91 -7.06
C ARG A 102 -5.26 8.31 -5.64
N PHE A 103 -4.42 7.31 -5.40
CA PHE A 103 -4.24 6.63 -4.13
C PHE A 103 -2.86 6.92 -3.50
N PHE A 104 -2.17 7.97 -3.96
CA PHE A 104 -0.86 8.39 -3.44
C PHE A 104 -0.78 8.40 -1.91
N ASP A 105 -1.74 9.01 -1.23
CA ASP A 105 -1.76 9.09 0.24
C ASP A 105 -1.75 7.72 0.92
N PHE A 106 -2.40 6.71 0.32
CA PHE A 106 -2.44 5.35 0.87
C PHE A 106 -1.06 4.68 0.77
N PHE A 107 -0.40 4.78 -0.38
CA PHE A 107 0.94 4.22 -0.52
C PHE A 107 1.98 4.99 0.29
N MET A 108 1.86 6.32 0.39
CA MET A 108 2.68 7.12 1.31
C MET A 108 2.51 6.70 2.77
N TYR A 109 1.29 6.34 3.19
CA TYR A 109 1.10 5.81 4.54
C TYR A 109 1.88 4.50 4.72
N LEU A 110 1.81 3.57 3.76
CA LEU A 110 2.52 2.30 3.83
C LEU A 110 4.03 2.47 3.91
N THR A 111 4.63 3.41 3.18
CA THR A 111 6.08 3.65 3.25
C THR A 111 6.54 4.09 4.64
N LEU A 112 5.72 4.91 5.31
CA LEU A 112 6.03 5.45 6.63
C LEU A 112 5.82 4.41 7.74
N SER A 113 4.77 3.59 7.67
CA SER A 113 4.33 2.76 8.80
C SER A 113 4.59 1.27 8.68
N ALA A 114 4.86 0.73 7.48
CA ALA A 114 4.96 -0.71 7.26
C ALA A 114 6.40 -1.24 7.43
N ASP A 115 6.56 -2.57 7.36
CA ASP A 115 7.88 -3.20 7.35
C ASP A 115 8.68 -2.87 6.07
N TYR A 116 9.94 -3.30 6.06
CA TYR A 116 10.86 -3.03 4.96
C TYR A 116 10.33 -3.48 3.59
N LEU A 117 9.76 -4.68 3.48
CA LEU A 117 9.31 -5.23 2.19
C LEU A 117 8.06 -4.51 1.69
N VAL A 118 7.08 -4.26 2.57
CA VAL A 118 5.90 -3.47 2.19
C VAL A 118 6.29 -2.05 1.81
N THR A 119 7.26 -1.46 2.50
CA THR A 119 7.79 -0.12 2.19
C THR A 119 8.43 -0.10 0.80
N LEU A 120 9.26 -1.09 0.47
CA LEU A 120 9.90 -1.20 -0.84
C LEU A 120 8.87 -1.23 -1.96
N GLU A 121 7.87 -2.12 -1.87
CA GLU A 121 6.85 -2.25 -2.91
C GLU A 121 5.97 -0.99 -3.00
N ALA A 122 5.65 -0.35 -1.87
CA ALA A 122 4.86 0.88 -1.88
C ALA A 122 5.62 2.05 -2.54
N ILE A 123 6.96 2.11 -2.37
CA ILE A 123 7.80 3.07 -3.10
C ILE A 123 7.74 2.78 -4.60
N THR A 124 7.83 1.53 -5.03
CA THR A 124 7.74 1.15 -6.45
C THR A 124 6.38 1.54 -7.05
N VAL A 125 5.29 1.37 -6.31
CA VAL A 125 3.96 1.86 -6.76
C VAL A 125 3.95 3.38 -6.93
N ILE A 126 4.53 4.13 -5.98
CA ILE A 126 4.63 5.60 -6.09
C ILE A 126 5.50 5.99 -7.29
N GLU A 127 6.60 5.28 -7.52
CA GLU A 127 7.49 5.50 -8.66
C GLU A 127 6.77 5.24 -9.99
N SER A 128 5.87 4.26 -10.07
CA SER A 128 5.11 3.95 -11.29
C SER A 128 3.93 4.88 -11.58
N MET A 129 3.53 5.75 -10.64
CA MET A 129 2.42 6.69 -10.81
C MET A 129 2.61 7.63 -12.02
N GLU A 130 1.60 7.73 -12.89
CA GLU A 130 1.70 8.50 -14.14
C GLU A 130 1.22 9.94 -13.99
N GLU A 131 0.16 10.17 -13.21
CA GLU A 131 -0.35 11.52 -12.96
C GLU A 131 0.53 12.27 -11.96
N LYS A 132 0.66 13.59 -12.18
CA LYS A 132 1.31 14.52 -11.25
C LYS A 132 0.58 14.54 -9.91
N ILE A 133 1.35 14.54 -8.83
CA ILE A 133 0.82 14.72 -7.48
C ILE A 133 0.77 16.22 -7.17
N PRO A 134 -0.37 16.74 -6.66
CA PRO A 134 -0.48 18.16 -6.31
C PRO A 134 0.62 18.62 -5.35
N GLU A 135 1.15 19.83 -5.59
CA GLU A 135 2.30 20.36 -4.86
C GLU A 135 2.03 20.45 -3.34
N GLU A 136 0.80 20.79 -2.94
CA GLU A 136 0.40 20.80 -1.53
C GLU A 136 0.46 19.42 -0.88
N ILE A 137 0.10 18.37 -1.62
CA ILE A 137 0.16 16.99 -1.14
C ILE A 137 1.62 16.53 -1.04
N LEU A 138 2.44 16.83 -2.05
CA LEU A 138 3.87 16.52 -2.05
C LEU A 138 4.61 17.21 -0.90
N LYS A 139 4.29 18.47 -0.60
CA LYS A 139 4.88 19.19 0.51
C LYS A 139 4.63 18.48 1.84
N ILE A 140 3.38 18.09 2.10
CA ILE A 140 3.00 17.35 3.31
C ILE A 140 3.69 15.99 3.36
N ALA A 141 3.77 15.28 2.23
CA ALA A 141 4.45 13.99 2.15
C ALA A 141 5.94 14.10 2.47
N LYS A 142 6.63 15.12 1.94
CA LYS A 142 8.06 15.37 2.20
C LYS A 142 8.32 15.71 3.67
N GLU A 143 7.49 16.57 4.28
CA GLU A 143 7.62 16.91 5.70
C GLU A 143 7.52 15.66 6.60
N LYS A 144 6.55 14.77 6.32
CA LYS A 144 6.41 13.49 7.04
C LYS A 144 7.57 12.53 6.78
N LEU A 145 8.09 12.51 5.55
CA LEU A 145 9.18 11.64 5.17
C LEU A 145 10.48 12.00 5.92
N GLU A 146 10.79 13.28 6.10
CA GLU A 146 11.94 13.71 6.90
C GLU A 146 11.87 13.20 8.35
N GLU A 147 10.68 13.27 8.96
CA GLU A 147 10.48 12.71 10.30
C GLU A 147 10.68 11.20 10.35
N ALA A 148 10.23 10.48 9.32
CA ALA A 148 10.38 9.03 9.24
C ALA A 148 11.84 8.61 9.02
N ILE A 149 12.60 9.31 8.18
CA ILE A 149 14.04 9.09 7.96
C ILE A 149 14.82 9.22 9.27
N ALA A 150 14.46 10.18 10.12
CA ALA A 150 15.12 10.39 11.41
C ALA A 150 14.80 9.31 12.46
N LYS A 151 13.69 8.56 12.28
CA LYS A 151 13.17 7.60 13.26
C LYS A 151 13.40 6.13 12.88
N ASN A 152 13.62 5.83 11.60
CA ASN A 152 13.67 4.45 11.09
C ASN A 152 15.03 4.14 10.46
N ASP A 153 16.00 3.71 11.27
CA ASP A 153 17.35 3.38 10.80
C ASP A 153 17.36 2.19 9.81
N ASP A 154 16.45 1.23 9.98
CA ASP A 154 16.34 0.01 9.17
C ASP A 154 15.78 0.24 7.76
N LYS A 155 14.90 1.25 7.61
CA LYS A 155 14.31 1.64 6.32
C LYS A 155 14.92 2.91 5.74
N LYS A 156 15.91 3.51 6.41
CA LYS A 156 16.46 4.82 6.07
C LYS A 156 16.82 4.97 4.59
N ILE A 157 17.51 3.99 4.03
CA ILE A 157 17.94 4.01 2.62
C ILE A 157 16.72 4.08 1.69
N LEU A 158 15.70 3.24 1.92
CA LEU A 158 14.46 3.26 1.13
C LEU A 158 13.73 4.61 1.22
N LEU A 159 13.69 5.19 2.43
CA LEU A 159 13.04 6.48 2.63
C LEU A 159 13.82 7.64 1.99
N GLU A 160 15.16 7.56 1.95
CA GLU A 160 15.99 8.50 1.20
C GLU A 160 15.78 8.37 -0.31
N ASP A 161 15.61 7.15 -0.83
CA ASP A 161 15.26 6.92 -2.24
C ASP A 161 13.88 7.52 -2.58
N LEU A 162 12.89 7.31 -1.71
CA LEU A 162 11.55 7.91 -1.86
C LEU A 162 11.62 9.44 -1.93
N LYS A 163 12.51 10.07 -1.17
CA LYS A 163 12.69 11.53 -1.21
C LYS A 163 13.07 11.99 -2.62
N ALA A 164 14.01 11.29 -3.27
CA ALA A 164 14.40 11.60 -4.65
C ALA A 164 13.24 11.40 -5.64
N ILE A 165 12.43 10.35 -5.45
CA ILE A 165 11.23 10.11 -6.27
C ILE A 165 10.21 11.25 -6.11
N LEU A 166 9.97 11.74 -4.89
CA LEU A 166 9.01 12.83 -4.65
C LEU A 166 9.44 14.17 -5.26
N GLU A 167 10.73 14.38 -5.56
CA GLU A 167 11.18 15.58 -6.28
C GLU A 167 10.75 15.60 -7.75
N VAL A 168 10.53 14.43 -8.36
CA VAL A 168 10.15 14.32 -9.78
C VAL A 168 8.64 14.13 -10.01
N LYS A 169 7.85 13.96 -8.94
CA LYS A 169 6.40 13.68 -9.01
C LYS A 169 5.49 14.91 -9.04
N GLY A 170 6.07 16.12 -8.92
CA GLY A 170 5.36 17.42 -9.07
C GLY A 170 5.17 17.85 -10.52
#